data_AF-A0A0J6XWS0-F1
#
_entry.id   AF-A0A0J6XWS0-F1
#
_cell.length_a   1.000
_cell.length_b   1.000
_cell.length_c   1.000
_cell.angle_alpha   90.00
_cell.angle_beta   90.00
_cell.angle_gamma   90.00
#
_symmetry.space_group_name_H-M   'P 1'
#
loop_
_entity.id
_entity.type
_entity.pdbx_description
1 polymer ?
#
loop_
_entity_poly.entity_id
_entity_poly.type
_entity_poly.pdbx_seq_one_letter_code
_entity_poly.pdbx_strand_id
1 'polypeptide(L)'
;MPDRRQPDSSTDDNPFAAPPEGRPDQPWQPRGNGDGDGGGRPDEDPGSGPGGPARWDPTDPIQRRARYALLSGMWGFFFGIFGIPSMGLLLGALALYWGISGLRGKPVEGPSAADVDGVAGPAPQGGLAALGPAARPQRTAAIGGLVTASLAILLALSSYGLQLAYKDFYVCREDALTKSAELQCNNLLPDNVLGKVLRVQQ
;
A
#
# COMPACT_ATOMS: atom_id res chain seq x y z
N MET A 1 34.14 -29.30 -40.87
CA MET A 1 33.05 -29.46 -39.88
C MET A 1 33.14 -30.87 -39.32
N PRO A 2 33.17 -31.10 -37.99
CA PRO A 2 32.38 -30.44 -36.93
C PRO A 2 33.27 -29.73 -35.88
N ASP A 3 32.90 -28.68 -35.14
CA ASP A 3 31.72 -28.33 -34.33
C ASP A 3 31.41 -29.25 -33.14
N ARG A 4 31.95 -28.89 -31.98
CA ARG A 4 31.29 -28.99 -30.67
C ARG A 4 31.97 -28.03 -29.71
N ARG A 5 31.41 -26.84 -29.55
CA ARG A 5 31.71 -25.98 -28.40
C ARG A 5 31.39 -26.79 -27.14
N GLN A 6 32.39 -27.03 -26.31
CA GLN A 6 32.16 -27.53 -24.95
C GLN A 6 31.25 -26.52 -24.24
N PRO A 7 30.14 -26.96 -23.62
CA PRO A 7 29.34 -26.05 -22.83
C PRO A 7 30.16 -25.59 -21.62
N ASP A 8 30.27 -24.28 -21.45
CA ASP A 8 30.97 -23.65 -20.35
C ASP A 8 30.34 -24.08 -19.01
N SER A 9 31.17 -24.35 -18.00
CA SER A 9 30.77 -24.78 -16.65
C SER A 9 29.81 -23.81 -15.94
N SER A 10 29.68 -22.59 -16.44
CA SER A 10 28.69 -21.60 -15.98
C SER A 10 27.25 -21.97 -16.31
N THR A 11 27.01 -22.88 -17.25
CA THR A 11 25.66 -23.35 -17.60
C THR A 11 25.10 -24.30 -16.55
N ASP A 12 25.97 -25.04 -15.85
CA ASP A 12 25.59 -25.99 -14.80
C ASP A 12 25.14 -25.31 -13.50
N ASP A 13 25.56 -24.06 -13.29
CA ASP A 13 25.15 -23.19 -12.17
C ASP A 13 23.89 -22.36 -12.49
N ASN A 14 23.29 -22.52 -13.68
CA ASN A 14 22.07 -21.81 -14.02
C ASN A 14 20.86 -22.47 -13.32
N PRO A 15 20.15 -21.76 -12.43
CA PRO A 15 19.02 -22.31 -11.66
C PRO A 15 17.81 -22.70 -12.53
N PHE A 16 17.81 -22.32 -13.81
CA PHE A 16 16.77 -22.63 -14.80
C PHE A 16 17.25 -23.58 -15.91
N ALA A 17 18.46 -24.14 -15.83
CA ALA A 17 18.92 -25.11 -16.82
C ALA A 17 18.16 -26.44 -16.71
N ALA A 18 17.87 -27.03 -17.87
CA ALA A 18 17.30 -28.36 -17.94
C ALA A 18 18.20 -29.38 -17.19
N PRO A 19 17.64 -30.39 -16.53
CA PRO A 19 18.42 -31.44 -15.90
C PRO A 19 19.38 -32.10 -16.90
N PRO A 20 20.62 -32.45 -16.49
CA PRO A 20 21.55 -33.15 -17.36
C PRO A 20 20.99 -34.52 -17.79
N GLU A 21 21.23 -34.90 -19.04
CA GLU A 21 20.70 -36.13 -19.65
C GLU A 21 21.24 -37.38 -18.93
N GLY A 22 20.36 -38.34 -18.61
CA GLY A 22 20.73 -39.62 -17.98
C GLY A 22 20.29 -39.83 -16.53
N ARG A 23 19.51 -38.91 -15.95
CA ARG A 23 18.85 -39.13 -14.65
C ARG A 23 17.39 -39.56 -14.80
N PRO A 24 16.84 -40.34 -13.85
CA PRO A 24 15.41 -40.65 -13.81
C PRO A 24 14.58 -39.37 -13.67
N ASP A 25 13.42 -39.32 -14.33
CA ASP A 25 12.53 -38.16 -14.32
C ASP A 25 12.09 -37.82 -12.89
N GLN A 26 12.41 -36.62 -12.43
CA GLN A 26 12.00 -36.09 -11.14
C GLN A 26 11.20 -34.80 -11.34
N PRO A 27 10.21 -34.50 -10.47
CA PRO A 27 9.54 -33.22 -10.50
C PRO A 27 10.54 -32.08 -10.30
N TRP A 28 10.42 -31.03 -11.10
CA TRP A 28 11.36 -29.91 -11.11
C TRP A 28 11.45 -29.25 -9.72
N GLN A 29 12.67 -29.11 -9.21
CA GLN A 29 12.98 -28.43 -7.93
C GLN A 29 14.09 -27.39 -8.18
N PRO A 30 14.00 -26.18 -7.59
CA PRO A 30 15.07 -25.19 -7.70
C PRO A 30 16.35 -25.72 -7.04
N ARG A 31 17.48 -25.75 -7.76
CA ARG A 31 18.78 -26.09 -7.17
C ARG A 31 19.20 -24.94 -6.26
N GLY A 32 19.28 -25.17 -4.95
CA GLY A 32 19.78 -24.17 -4.00
C GLY A 32 21.27 -23.93 -4.23
N ASN A 33 21.71 -22.66 -4.23
CA ASN A 33 23.10 -22.27 -4.35
C ASN A 33 23.95 -22.99 -3.27
N GLY A 34 24.75 -23.97 -3.69
CA GLY A 34 25.66 -24.71 -2.83
C GLY A 34 27.07 -24.65 -3.40
N ASP A 35 27.89 -23.78 -2.82
CA ASP A 35 29.35 -23.84 -2.95
C ASP A 35 29.86 -25.22 -2.46
N GLY A 36 30.84 -25.76 -3.17
CA GLY A 36 31.17 -27.18 -3.18
C GLY A 36 31.87 -27.79 -1.97
N ASP A 37 31.88 -29.13 -2.03
CA ASP A 37 32.89 -30.08 -1.56
C ASP A 37 32.97 -30.46 -0.06
N GLY A 38 32.86 -31.78 0.18
CA GLY A 38 33.68 -32.48 1.17
C GLY A 38 33.17 -32.61 2.62
N GLY A 39 32.64 -33.79 2.95
CA GLY A 39 32.96 -34.48 4.20
C GLY A 39 32.28 -34.03 5.51
N GLY A 40 31.37 -34.88 5.98
CA GLY A 40 30.82 -35.03 7.33
C GLY A 40 31.25 -34.06 8.45
N ARG A 41 30.26 -33.31 8.94
CA ARG A 41 29.97 -33.01 10.35
C ARG A 41 28.49 -32.59 10.48
N PRO A 42 27.82 -32.84 11.61
CA PRO A 42 26.49 -32.27 11.84
C PRO A 42 26.68 -30.79 12.16
N ASP A 43 26.61 -29.94 11.13
CA ASP A 43 26.79 -28.51 11.28
C ASP A 43 25.62 -27.90 12.05
N GLU A 44 25.93 -27.50 13.28
CA GLU A 44 25.29 -26.41 14.01
C GLU A 44 25.07 -25.23 13.07
N ASP A 45 23.79 -24.93 12.83
CA ASP A 45 23.24 -23.81 12.07
C ASP A 45 23.89 -22.48 12.51
N PRO A 46 24.80 -21.87 11.71
CA PRO A 46 25.44 -20.63 12.08
C PRO A 46 24.61 -19.48 11.54
N GLY A 47 23.85 -18.82 12.43
CA GLY A 47 23.45 -17.44 12.21
C GLY A 47 21.98 -17.19 11.94
N SER A 48 21.10 -17.74 12.79
CA SER A 48 19.84 -17.08 13.14
C SER A 48 20.11 -15.83 13.99
N GLY A 49 20.80 -14.84 13.40
CA GLY A 49 21.04 -13.54 14.03
C GLY A 49 19.79 -12.66 13.98
N PRO A 50 19.56 -11.77 14.96
CA PRO A 50 18.38 -10.90 15.05
C PRO A 50 18.42 -9.72 14.05
N GLY A 51 18.57 -10.02 12.76
CA GLY A 51 18.76 -9.00 11.73
C GLY A 51 18.72 -9.46 10.26
N GLY A 52 18.34 -10.71 9.96
CA GLY A 52 18.11 -11.13 8.58
C GLY A 52 16.95 -10.35 7.93
N PRO A 53 17.00 -10.03 6.61
CA PRO A 53 15.95 -9.27 5.95
C PRO A 53 14.63 -10.02 6.16
N ALA A 54 13.65 -9.38 6.81
CA ALA A 54 12.38 -10.02 7.12
C ALA A 54 11.81 -10.66 5.85
N ARG A 55 11.73 -11.99 5.84
CA ARG A 55 11.27 -12.74 4.68
C ARG A 55 9.86 -12.26 4.35
N TRP A 56 9.59 -12.04 3.08
CA TRP A 56 8.26 -11.68 2.60
C TRP A 56 7.27 -12.81 2.94
N ASP A 57 6.33 -12.60 3.87
CA ASP A 57 5.28 -13.59 4.20
C ASP A 57 3.91 -13.15 3.63
N PRO A 58 3.40 -13.81 2.56
CA PRO A 58 2.11 -13.48 1.95
C PRO A 58 0.91 -13.56 2.92
N THR A 59 1.06 -14.20 4.07
CA THR A 59 -0.01 -14.42 5.05
C THR A 59 -0.04 -13.32 6.11
N ASP A 60 0.99 -12.47 6.16
CA ASP A 60 1.08 -11.43 7.17
C ASP A 60 -0.06 -10.40 7.03
N PRO A 61 -0.86 -10.18 8.09
CA PRO A 61 -2.00 -9.28 8.04
C PRO A 61 -1.54 -7.83 7.79
N ILE A 62 -0.40 -7.42 8.32
CA ILE A 62 0.14 -6.07 8.12
C ILE A 62 0.48 -5.84 6.64
N GLN A 63 1.06 -6.83 5.99
CA GLN A 63 1.51 -6.74 4.61
C GLN A 63 0.33 -6.67 3.61
N ARG A 64 -0.78 -7.36 3.94
CA ARG A 64 -2.03 -7.29 3.18
C ARG A 64 -2.71 -5.93 3.32
N ARG A 65 -2.74 -5.38 4.54
CA ARG A 65 -3.38 -4.09 4.82
C ARG A 65 -2.74 -2.94 4.05
N ALA A 66 -1.41 -2.90 3.92
CA ALA A 66 -0.74 -1.85 3.14
C ALA A 66 -1.08 -1.91 1.65
N ARG A 67 -1.21 -3.12 1.07
CA ARG A 67 -1.65 -3.32 -0.32
C ARG A 67 -3.10 -2.87 -0.51
N TYR A 68 -3.99 -3.23 0.42
CA TYR A 68 -5.38 -2.80 0.37
C TYR A 68 -5.50 -1.28 0.53
N ALA A 69 -4.69 -0.64 1.36
CA ALA A 69 -4.65 0.82 1.49
C ALA A 69 -4.26 1.51 0.17
N LEU A 70 -3.23 1.02 -0.53
CA LEU A 70 -2.84 1.55 -1.85
C LEU A 70 -3.95 1.38 -2.89
N LEU A 71 -4.51 0.16 -3.01
CA LEU A 71 -5.56 -0.15 -3.98
C LEU A 71 -6.83 0.68 -3.73
N SER A 72 -7.30 0.73 -2.49
CA SER A 72 -8.49 1.52 -2.14
C SER A 72 -8.25 3.02 -2.27
N GLY A 73 -7.06 3.53 -1.96
CA GLY A 73 -6.70 4.94 -2.15
C GLY A 73 -6.67 5.33 -3.63
N MET A 74 -6.04 4.51 -4.47
CA MET A 74 -5.99 4.70 -5.93
C MET A 74 -7.39 4.74 -6.54
N TRP A 75 -8.23 3.73 -6.25
CA TRP A 75 -9.60 3.67 -6.77
C TRP A 75 -10.50 4.74 -6.18
N GLY A 76 -10.36 5.06 -4.89
CA GLY A 76 -11.13 6.12 -4.24
C GLY A 76 -10.86 7.49 -4.84
N PHE A 77 -9.60 7.81 -5.10
CA PHE A 77 -9.22 9.05 -5.78
C PHE A 77 -9.77 9.12 -7.20
N PHE A 78 -9.66 8.02 -7.95
CA PHE A 78 -10.24 7.91 -9.29
C PHE A 78 -11.74 8.25 -9.27
N PHE A 79 -12.56 7.53 -8.48
CA PHE A 79 -14.00 7.79 -8.41
C PHE A 79 -14.35 9.20 -7.91
N GLY A 80 -13.51 9.79 -7.05
CA GLY A 80 -13.64 11.18 -6.63
C GLY A 80 -13.53 12.18 -7.79
N ILE A 81 -12.61 11.95 -8.74
CA ILE A 81 -12.45 12.80 -9.93
C ILE A 81 -13.57 12.56 -10.96
N PHE A 82 -13.98 11.31 -11.17
CA PHE A 82 -14.97 10.95 -12.20
C PHE A 82 -16.43 11.24 -11.81
N GLY A 83 -16.67 11.99 -10.73
CA GLY A 83 -18.01 12.47 -10.38
C GLY A 83 -18.85 11.49 -9.56
N ILE A 84 -18.23 10.50 -8.92
CA ILE A 84 -18.91 9.58 -7.99
C ILE A 84 -18.35 9.80 -6.57
N PRO A 85 -18.66 10.95 -5.93
CA PRO A 85 -18.03 11.36 -4.67
C PRO A 85 -18.34 10.40 -3.51
N SER A 86 -19.49 9.71 -3.53
CA SER A 86 -19.85 8.71 -2.51
C SER A 86 -18.87 7.54 -2.49
N MET A 87 -18.56 6.99 -3.66
CA MET A 87 -17.59 5.89 -3.79
C MET A 87 -16.18 6.36 -3.43
N GLY A 88 -15.81 7.57 -3.86
CA GLY A 88 -14.53 8.17 -3.48
C GLY A 88 -14.37 8.35 -1.97
N LEU A 89 -15.42 8.81 -1.29
CA LEU A 89 -15.44 8.99 0.17
C LEU A 89 -15.33 7.64 0.90
N LEU A 90 -16.16 6.66 0.52
CA LEU A 90 -16.15 5.33 1.16
C LEU A 90 -14.81 4.62 1.00
N LEU A 91 -14.25 4.62 -0.22
CA LEU A 91 -12.95 4.00 -0.51
C LEU A 91 -11.79 4.78 0.12
N GLY A 92 -11.86 6.11 0.13
CA GLY A 92 -10.88 6.96 0.81
C GLY A 92 -10.86 6.71 2.32
N ALA A 93 -12.03 6.61 2.98
CA ALA A 93 -12.11 6.27 4.40
C ALA A 93 -11.56 4.87 4.69
N LEU A 94 -11.87 3.89 3.85
CA LEU A 94 -11.34 2.53 3.94
C LEU A 94 -9.80 2.51 3.80
N ALA A 95 -9.27 3.29 2.86
CA ALA A 95 -7.83 3.44 2.63
C ALA A 95 -7.12 4.07 3.84
N LEU A 96 -7.71 5.10 4.46
CA LEU A 96 -7.21 5.68 5.71
C LEU A 96 -7.18 4.64 6.82
N TYR A 97 -8.25 3.88 7.00
CA TYR A 97 -8.33 2.84 8.03
C TYR A 97 -7.22 1.79 7.86
N TRP A 98 -7.06 1.22 6.67
CA TRP A 98 -6.05 0.19 6.42
C TRP A 98 -4.63 0.75 6.44
N GLY A 99 -4.41 1.97 5.94
CA GLY A 99 -3.12 2.64 5.99
C GLY A 99 -2.67 2.90 7.42
N ILE A 100 -3.56 3.47 8.25
CA ILE A 100 -3.29 3.71 9.67
C ILE A 100 -3.11 2.39 10.42
N SER A 101 -3.96 1.39 10.17
CA SER A 101 -3.90 0.09 10.83
C SER A 101 -2.66 -0.73 10.46
N GLY A 102 -2.14 -0.57 9.23
CA GLY A 102 -0.88 -1.18 8.81
C GLY A 102 0.34 -0.51 9.43
N LEU A 103 0.31 0.82 9.55
CA LEU A 103 1.38 1.59 10.21
C LEU A 103 1.41 1.38 11.72
N ARG A 104 0.25 1.24 12.37
CA ARG A 104 0.13 1.05 13.83
C ARG A 104 0.08 -0.41 14.29
N GLY A 105 -0.13 -1.37 13.38
CA GLY A 105 -0.35 -2.76 13.75
C GLY A 105 0.90 -3.43 14.31
N LYS A 106 0.83 -4.06 15.49
CA LYS A 106 1.93 -4.88 16.00
C LYS A 106 2.03 -6.17 15.16
N PRO A 107 3.22 -6.57 14.66
CA PRO A 107 3.38 -7.90 14.04
C PRO A 107 2.95 -8.96 15.06
N VAL A 108 2.17 -9.95 14.62
CA VAL A 108 1.84 -11.08 15.49
C VAL A 108 3.17 -11.77 15.81
N GLU A 109 3.56 -11.83 17.08
CA GLU A 109 4.72 -12.60 17.53
C GLU A 109 4.53 -14.05 17.02
N GLY A 110 5.23 -14.41 15.93
CA GLY A 110 5.61 -15.81 15.71
C GLY A 110 6.53 -16.24 16.86
N PRO A 111 6.62 -17.55 17.17
CA PRO A 111 7.29 -18.03 18.38
C PRO A 111 8.71 -17.46 18.45
N SER A 112 8.90 -16.46 19.31
CA SER A 112 10.18 -15.84 19.52
C SER A 112 10.94 -16.69 20.52
N ALA A 113 12.00 -17.33 20.06
CA ALA A 113 13.06 -17.84 20.93
C ALA A 113 13.88 -16.65 21.48
N ALA A 114 13.26 -15.84 22.34
CA ALA A 114 13.88 -14.66 22.92
C ALA A 114 13.40 -14.46 24.36
N ASP A 115 13.54 -15.50 25.18
CA ASP A 115 13.83 -15.37 26.61
C ASP A 115 15.28 -15.83 26.80
N VAL A 116 16.24 -15.00 26.38
CA VAL A 116 17.62 -15.11 26.81
C VAL A 116 18.12 -13.70 27.12
N ASP A 117 18.20 -13.44 28.42
CA ASP A 117 18.95 -12.37 29.09
C ASP A 117 18.70 -10.91 28.67
N GLY A 118 17.76 -10.27 29.38
CA GLY A 118 18.16 -9.23 30.34
C GLY A 118 18.83 -7.94 29.85
N VAL A 119 18.70 -7.55 28.58
CA VAL A 119 19.07 -6.18 28.14
C VAL A 119 17.87 -5.52 27.46
N ALA A 120 17.23 -4.60 28.17
CA ALA A 120 16.15 -3.76 27.65
C ALA A 120 16.71 -2.75 26.64
N GLY A 121 16.92 -3.20 25.40
CA GLY A 121 17.00 -2.31 24.23
C GLY A 121 15.61 -1.72 23.92
N PRO A 122 15.52 -0.54 23.28
CA PRO A 122 14.24 0.09 22.99
C PRO A 122 13.40 -0.86 22.15
N ALA A 123 12.21 -1.22 22.66
CA ALA A 123 11.27 -2.09 21.98
C ALA A 123 11.07 -1.61 20.53
N PRO A 124 11.18 -2.48 19.51
CA PRO A 124 10.93 -2.06 18.14
C PRO A 124 9.51 -1.54 18.09
N GLN A 125 9.37 -0.28 17.68
CA GLN A 125 8.08 0.37 17.58
C GLN A 125 7.18 -0.52 16.71
N GLY A 126 6.04 -0.96 17.26
CA GLY A 126 5.09 -1.82 16.55
C GLY A 126 4.66 -1.18 15.23
N GLY A 127 4.35 -2.02 14.22
CA GLY A 127 4.03 -1.56 12.87
C GLY A 127 4.87 -2.24 11.80
N LEU A 128 4.73 -1.73 10.57
CA LEU A 128 5.71 -1.88 9.49
C LEU A 128 7.14 -1.43 9.90
N ALA A 129 7.28 -0.73 11.04
CA ALA A 129 8.53 -0.35 11.69
C ALA A 129 9.37 -1.56 12.14
N ALA A 130 8.72 -2.58 12.72
CA ALA A 130 9.36 -3.76 13.29
C ALA A 130 9.97 -4.73 12.25
N LEU A 131 9.51 -4.66 11.00
CA LEU A 131 10.01 -5.49 9.88
C LEU A 131 11.33 -4.98 9.27
N GLY A 132 11.92 -3.92 9.82
CA GLY A 132 13.22 -3.40 9.37
C GLY A 132 13.25 -2.97 7.89
N PRO A 133 14.41 -3.08 7.21
CA PRO A 133 14.58 -2.66 5.81
C PRO A 133 13.64 -3.37 4.81
N ALA A 134 13.21 -4.60 5.12
CA ALA A 134 12.33 -5.40 4.27
C ALA A 134 10.89 -4.83 4.15
N ALA A 135 10.48 -3.94 5.06
CA ALA A 135 9.20 -3.25 4.98
C ALA A 135 9.21 -1.95 4.14
N ARG A 136 10.34 -1.53 3.57
CA ARG A 136 10.40 -0.33 2.71
C ARG A 136 9.32 -0.27 1.62
N PRO A 137 9.11 -1.31 0.77
CA PRO A 137 8.08 -1.26 -0.28
C PRO A 137 6.64 -1.23 0.29
N GLN A 138 6.45 -1.77 1.49
CA GLN A 138 5.16 -1.78 2.18
C GLN A 138 4.84 -0.43 2.81
N ARG A 139 5.86 0.25 3.37
CA ARG A 139 5.72 1.61 3.91
C ARG A 139 5.42 2.61 2.81
N THR A 140 6.11 2.53 1.67
CA THR A 140 5.80 3.41 0.53
C THR A 140 4.38 3.20 0.01
N ALA A 141 3.92 1.94 -0.04
CA ALA A 141 2.54 1.63 -0.42
C ALA A 141 1.50 2.19 0.57
N ALA A 142 1.73 2.02 1.87
CA ALA A 142 0.83 2.56 2.91
C ALA A 142 0.77 4.09 2.87
N ILE A 143 1.92 4.76 2.74
CA ILE A 143 1.99 6.23 2.67
C ILE A 143 1.32 6.74 1.38
N GLY A 144 1.59 6.10 0.23
CA GLY A 144 0.94 6.44 -1.04
C GLY A 144 -0.58 6.30 -0.97
N GLY A 145 -1.08 5.24 -0.32
CA GLY A 145 -2.50 5.04 -0.03
C GLY A 145 -3.09 6.14 0.85
N LEU A 146 -2.37 6.59 1.90
CA LEU A 146 -2.84 7.66 2.78
C LEU A 146 -2.93 9.02 2.08
N VAL A 147 -1.93 9.35 1.27
CA VAL A 147 -1.90 10.63 0.53
C VAL A 147 -3.00 10.67 -0.53
N THR A 148 -3.21 9.57 -1.26
CA THR A 148 -4.30 9.49 -2.25
C THR A 148 -5.67 9.49 -1.57
N ALA A 149 -5.82 8.81 -0.42
CA ALA A 149 -7.05 8.81 0.35
C ALA A 149 -7.43 10.18 0.91
N SER A 150 -6.47 10.94 1.45
CA SER A 150 -6.75 12.28 1.96
C SER A 150 -7.21 13.22 0.85
N LEU A 151 -6.57 13.15 -0.32
CA LEU A 151 -6.98 13.93 -1.49
C LEU A 151 -8.39 13.53 -1.98
N ALA A 152 -8.69 12.23 -2.04
CA ALA A 152 -10.02 11.73 -2.41
C ALA A 152 -11.12 12.24 -1.47
N ILE A 153 -10.87 12.20 -0.15
CA ILE A 153 -11.82 12.68 0.86
C ILE A 153 -12.02 14.20 0.74
N LEU A 154 -10.96 14.98 0.56
CA LEU A 154 -11.06 16.42 0.36
C LEU A 154 -11.91 16.78 -0.87
N LEU A 155 -11.71 16.08 -1.99
CA LEU A 155 -12.50 16.28 -3.20
C LEU A 155 -13.98 15.93 -2.97
N ALA A 156 -14.26 14.80 -2.32
CA ALA A 156 -15.64 14.39 -2.03
C ALA A 156 -16.34 15.38 -1.08
N LEU A 157 -15.68 15.78 0.01
CA LEU A 157 -16.22 16.76 0.95
C LEU A 157 -16.44 18.12 0.28
N SER A 158 -15.53 18.55 -0.58
CA SER A 158 -15.71 19.78 -1.36
C SER A 158 -16.93 19.69 -2.27
N SER A 159 -17.10 18.58 -2.99
CA SER A 159 -18.26 18.34 -3.86
C SER A 159 -19.58 18.39 -3.09
N TYR A 160 -19.68 17.67 -1.97
CA TYR A 160 -20.87 17.71 -1.11
C TYR A 160 -21.10 19.08 -0.48
N GLY A 161 -20.03 19.79 -0.13
CA GLY A 161 -20.10 21.16 0.36
C GLY A 161 -20.72 22.12 -0.65
N LEU A 162 -20.32 22.02 -1.94
CA LEU A 162 -20.95 22.80 -3.01
C LEU A 162 -22.43 22.43 -3.17
N GLN A 163 -22.78 21.14 -3.15
CA GLN A 163 -24.18 20.73 -3.27
C GLN A 163 -25.04 21.29 -2.14
N LEU A 164 -24.54 21.27 -0.91
CA LEU A 164 -25.26 21.79 0.25
C LEU A 164 -25.41 23.32 0.20
N ALA A 165 -24.33 24.02 -0.15
CA ALA A 165 -24.31 25.48 -0.23
C ALA A 165 -25.21 26.04 -1.34
N TYR A 166 -25.35 25.32 -2.46
CA TYR A 166 -26.19 25.72 -3.58
C TYR A 166 -27.60 25.10 -3.55
N LYS A 167 -27.91 24.22 -2.59
CA LYS A 167 -29.19 23.50 -2.53
C LYS A 167 -30.37 24.47 -2.54
N ASP A 168 -30.34 25.51 -1.71
CA ASP A 168 -31.49 26.42 -1.55
C ASP A 168 -31.71 27.28 -2.80
N PHE A 169 -30.63 27.64 -3.49
CA PHE A 169 -30.73 28.28 -4.80
C PHE A 169 -31.40 27.35 -5.83
N TYR A 170 -30.95 26.10 -5.94
CA TYR A 170 -31.50 25.16 -6.92
C TYR A 170 -32.95 24.77 -6.62
N VAL A 171 -33.29 24.53 -5.34
CA VAL A 171 -34.66 24.23 -4.92
C VAL A 171 -35.59 25.42 -5.20
N CYS A 172 -35.18 26.66 -4.84
CA CYS A 172 -35.96 27.86 -5.15
C CYS A 172 -36.21 28.01 -6.65
N ARG A 173 -35.18 27.75 -7.47
CA ARG A 173 -35.28 27.86 -8.92
C ARG A 173 -36.18 26.80 -9.54
N GLU A 174 -36.21 25.59 -8.98
CA GLU A 174 -37.09 24.50 -9.41
C GLU A 174 -38.57 24.74 -9.03
N ASP A 175 -38.82 25.38 -7.87
CA ASP A 175 -40.18 25.72 -7.40
C ASP A 175 -40.72 27.05 -7.95
N ALA A 176 -39.89 27.84 -8.64
CA ALA A 176 -40.29 29.16 -9.15
C ALA A 176 -41.28 29.06 -10.32
N LEU A 177 -42.54 29.48 -10.08
CA LEU A 177 -43.59 29.51 -11.10
C LEU A 177 -43.50 30.71 -12.08
N THR A 178 -42.69 31.73 -11.75
CA THR A 178 -42.59 32.98 -12.55
C THR A 178 -41.15 33.47 -12.67
N LYS A 179 -40.85 34.23 -13.74
CA LYS A 179 -39.52 34.80 -13.99
C LYS A 179 -39.09 35.85 -12.95
N SER A 180 -40.05 36.55 -12.32
CA SER A 180 -39.75 37.46 -11.22
C SER A 180 -39.33 36.72 -9.95
N ALA A 181 -39.98 35.59 -9.63
CA ALA A 181 -39.59 34.71 -8.53
C ALA A 181 -38.21 34.07 -8.78
N GLU A 182 -37.94 33.64 -10.01
CA GLU A 182 -36.63 33.09 -10.42
C GLU A 182 -35.49 34.09 -10.15
N LEU A 183 -35.69 35.38 -10.46
CA LEU A 183 -34.70 36.42 -10.20
C LEU A 183 -34.49 36.68 -8.70
N GLN A 184 -35.52 36.53 -7.87
CA GLN A 184 -35.39 36.64 -6.42
C GLN A 184 -34.58 35.51 -5.80
N CYS A 185 -34.56 34.32 -6.42
CA CYS A 185 -33.72 33.21 -5.96
C CYS A 185 -32.21 33.54 -6.02
N ASN A 186 -31.78 34.51 -6.84
CA ASN A 186 -30.38 34.93 -6.88
C ASN A 186 -29.86 35.49 -5.54
N ASN A 187 -30.76 35.91 -4.64
CA ASN A 187 -30.40 36.36 -3.30
C ASN A 187 -30.01 35.20 -2.36
N LEU A 188 -30.26 33.95 -2.76
CA LEU A 188 -29.88 32.75 -2.01
C LEU A 188 -28.50 32.20 -2.41
N LEU A 189 -27.81 32.85 -3.36
CA LEU A 189 -26.44 32.46 -3.65
C LEU A 189 -25.56 32.72 -2.41
N PRO A 190 -24.71 31.76 -2.03
CA PRO A 190 -23.74 32.00 -0.99
C PRO A 190 -22.85 33.18 -1.39
N ASP A 191 -22.63 34.10 -0.44
CA ASP A 191 -21.64 35.16 -0.58
C ASP A 191 -20.31 34.57 -1.07
N ASN A 192 -19.64 35.27 -1.97
CA ASN A 192 -18.31 34.96 -2.47
C ASN A 192 -17.24 35.10 -1.36
N VAL A 193 -17.28 34.15 -0.42
CA VAL A 193 -16.34 33.96 0.69
C VAL A 193 -14.90 33.84 0.19
N LEU A 194 -14.68 33.20 -0.97
CA LEU A 194 -13.37 33.10 -1.61
C LEU A 194 -12.82 34.50 -1.99
N GLY A 195 -13.68 35.40 -2.48
CA GLY A 195 -13.31 36.79 -2.78
C GLY A 195 -13.09 37.63 -1.52
N LYS A 196 -13.78 37.33 -0.41
CA LYS A 196 -13.54 37.98 0.90
C LYS A 196 -12.22 37.49 1.54
N VAL A 197 -11.90 36.20 1.41
CA VAL A 197 -10.66 35.60 1.95
C VAL A 197 -9.43 35.99 1.13
N LEU A 198 -9.54 36.04 -0.21
CA LEU A 198 -8.45 36.45 -1.11
C LEU A 198 -8.25 37.98 -1.19
N ARG A 199 -9.12 38.79 -0.54
CA ARG A 199 -9.00 40.25 -0.47
C ARG A 199 -8.03 40.76 0.61
N VAL A 200 -7.35 39.88 1.33
CA VAL A 200 -6.29 40.24 2.27
C VAL A 200 -4.94 40.04 1.60
N GLN A 201 -4.58 40.92 0.66
CA GLN A 201 -3.19 41.25 0.25
C GLN A 201 -3.17 42.31 -0.88
N GLN A 202 -3.74 43.48 -0.62
CA GLN A 202 -3.30 44.71 -1.29
C GLN A 202 -3.15 45.81 -0.25
#